data_AF-A0A924VBS8-F1
#
_entry.id   AF-A0A924VBS8-F1
#
_cell.length_a   1.000
_cell.length_b   1.000
_cell.length_c   1.000
_cell.angle_alpha   90.00
_cell.angle_beta   90.00
_cell.angle_gamma   90.00
#
_symmetry.space_group_name_H-M   'P 1'
#
loop_
_entity.id
_entity.type
_entity.pdbx_description
1 polymer ?
#
loop_
_entity_poly.entity_id
_entity_poly.type
_entity_poly.pdbx_seq_one_letter_code
_entity_poly.pdbx_strand_id
1 'polypeptide(L)'
;MLKTWLQTLTDAETKTFKNEFWLKHNHDLNNGEFWADRIKKLTNNPTARLQLAIDNLPLPAAFREALIAIRALIRLKRSKSEIYEDEITLLYFLAAIHSFPVPYSEVLKEPGFNVIQSMPGDVFKNLPFTYKELGYENLILLKKTDIKFLIELWGEPEQHSTLNRIHNHLWREYELKLKTLRYIRHKEQLDSYLKMLKPEGDLKQLGIVGRINVAISAASKTIFRH
;
A
#
# COMPACT_ATOMS: atom_id res chain seq x y z
N MET A 1 -19.50 -9.21 0.38
CA MET A 1 -18.70 -7.96 0.28
C MET A 1 -17.24 -8.38 0.33
N LEU A 2 -16.39 -7.95 -0.61
CA LEU A 2 -14.96 -8.29 -0.56
C LEU A 2 -14.34 -7.68 0.69
N LYS A 3 -13.44 -8.43 1.33
CA LYS A 3 -12.64 -7.94 2.46
C LYS A 3 -11.82 -6.74 1.99
N THR A 4 -11.86 -5.62 2.69
CA THR A 4 -11.04 -4.45 2.35
C THR A 4 -9.59 -4.68 2.78
N TRP A 5 -8.64 -3.95 2.21
CA TRP A 5 -7.22 -4.06 2.58
C TRP A 5 -7.00 -3.87 4.09
N LEU A 6 -7.66 -2.88 4.70
CA LEU A 6 -7.56 -2.61 6.14
C LEU A 6 -8.04 -3.77 7.03
N GLN A 7 -8.83 -4.69 6.48
CA GLN A 7 -9.33 -5.85 7.21
C GLN A 7 -8.36 -7.04 7.17
N THR A 8 -7.34 -7.06 6.30
CA THR A 8 -6.40 -8.19 6.21
C THR A 8 -5.53 -8.27 7.46
N LEU A 9 -5.40 -9.47 8.03
CA LEU A 9 -4.73 -9.75 9.30
C LEU A 9 -3.36 -10.39 9.12
N THR A 10 -3.16 -11.15 8.05
CA THR A 10 -1.92 -11.91 7.80
C THR A 10 -1.38 -11.66 6.41
N ASP A 11 -0.12 -12.02 6.17
CA ASP A 11 0.48 -11.95 4.83
C ASP A 11 -0.26 -12.83 3.83
N ALA A 12 -0.75 -13.99 4.27
CA ALA A 12 -1.50 -14.91 3.44
C ALA A 12 -2.82 -14.29 2.96
N GLU A 13 -3.57 -13.69 3.88
CA GLU A 13 -4.80 -12.96 3.54
C GLU A 13 -4.50 -11.76 2.63
N THR A 14 -3.42 -11.04 2.89
CA THR A 14 -3.01 -9.88 2.08
C THR A 14 -2.60 -10.30 0.67
N LYS A 15 -1.94 -11.44 0.52
CA LYS A 15 -1.62 -12.03 -0.78
C LYS A 15 -2.89 -12.41 -1.55
N THR A 16 -3.86 -13.03 -0.89
CA THR A 16 -5.16 -13.36 -1.50
C THR A 16 -5.90 -12.10 -1.92
N PHE A 17 -6.03 -11.13 -1.00
CA PHE A 17 -6.63 -9.82 -1.29
C PHE A 17 -5.95 -9.16 -2.49
N LYS A 18 -4.62 -9.09 -2.53
CA LYS A 18 -3.88 -8.47 -3.64
C LYS A 18 -4.19 -9.12 -4.98
N ASN A 19 -4.29 -10.45 -5.02
CA ASN A 19 -4.62 -11.17 -6.26
C ASN A 19 -6.05 -10.85 -6.71
N GLU A 20 -7.03 -10.97 -5.82
CA GLU A 20 -8.44 -10.66 -6.11
C GLU A 20 -8.63 -9.19 -6.51
N PHE A 21 -7.93 -8.28 -5.82
CA PHE A 21 -7.91 -6.86 -6.07
C PHE A 21 -7.50 -6.56 -7.51
N TRP A 22 -6.36 -7.09 -7.95
CA TRP A 22 -5.87 -6.85 -9.31
C TRP A 22 -6.68 -7.59 -10.38
N LEU A 23 -7.21 -8.77 -10.08
CA LEU A 23 -8.14 -9.47 -10.98
C LEU A 23 -9.40 -8.64 -11.23
N LYS A 24 -10.00 -8.09 -10.16
CA LYS A 24 -11.14 -7.17 -10.27
C LYS A 24 -10.80 -5.93 -11.08
N HIS A 25 -9.65 -5.30 -10.81
CA HIS A 25 -9.24 -4.09 -11.53
C HIS A 25 -9.01 -4.36 -13.02
N ASN A 26 -8.40 -5.49 -13.37
CA ASN A 26 -8.22 -5.88 -14.77
C ASN A 26 -9.57 -6.17 -15.46
N HIS A 27 -10.50 -6.81 -14.75
CA HIS A 27 -11.85 -7.04 -15.26
C HIS A 27 -12.61 -5.72 -15.49
N ASP A 28 -12.57 -4.79 -14.53
CA ASP A 28 -13.18 -3.46 -14.63
C ASP A 28 -12.60 -2.66 -15.81
N LEU A 29 -11.28 -2.71 -16.00
CA LEU A 29 -10.61 -2.10 -17.15
C LEU A 29 -11.07 -2.70 -18.48
N ASN A 30 -11.15 -4.03 -18.58
CA ASN A 30 -11.60 -4.72 -19.79
C ASN A 30 -13.08 -4.45 -20.12
N ASN A 31 -13.89 -4.17 -19.11
CA ASN A 31 -15.31 -3.82 -19.28
C ASN A 31 -15.54 -2.32 -19.52
N GLY A 32 -14.47 -1.50 -19.59
CA GLY A 32 -14.56 -0.09 -19.96
C GLY A 32 -14.97 0.88 -18.85
N GLU A 33 -15.06 0.43 -17.59
CA GLU A 33 -15.33 1.34 -16.48
C GLU A 33 -14.45 1.04 -15.26
N PHE A 34 -13.49 1.93 -15.00
CA PHE A 34 -12.59 1.80 -13.88
C PHE A 34 -13.16 2.44 -12.60
N TRP A 35 -12.67 2.06 -11.42
CA TRP A 35 -13.12 2.66 -10.15
C TRP A 35 -12.94 4.18 -10.11
N ALA A 36 -11.87 4.69 -10.75
CA ALA A 36 -11.60 6.12 -10.84
C ALA A 36 -12.66 6.88 -11.67
N ASP A 37 -13.42 6.21 -12.53
CA ASP A 37 -14.52 6.81 -13.28
C ASP A 37 -15.82 6.76 -12.48
N ARG A 38 -16.08 5.62 -11.80
CA ARG A 38 -17.20 5.48 -10.86
C ARG A 38 -17.15 6.51 -9.74
N ILE A 39 -15.96 6.76 -9.17
CA ILE A 39 -15.83 7.67 -8.02
C ILE A 39 -16.13 9.13 -8.36
N LYS A 40 -15.88 9.56 -9.61
CA LYS A 40 -16.23 10.91 -10.08
C LYS A 40 -17.76 11.13 -10.09
N LYS A 41 -18.53 10.07 -10.34
CA LYS A 41 -20.01 10.11 -10.33
C LYS A 41 -20.59 10.25 -8.91
N LEU A 42 -19.80 9.99 -7.87
CA LEU A 42 -20.22 10.04 -6.46
C LEU A 42 -19.97 11.41 -5.79
N THR A 43 -19.81 12.48 -6.57
CA THR A 43 -19.44 13.82 -6.05
C THR A 43 -20.42 14.35 -5.00
N ASN A 44 -21.72 14.06 -5.14
CA ASN A 44 -22.77 14.50 -4.21
C ASN A 44 -23.13 13.44 -3.15
N ASN A 45 -22.44 12.30 -3.12
CA ASN A 45 -22.66 11.25 -2.13
C ASN A 45 -21.35 10.92 -1.42
N PRO A 46 -20.96 11.72 -0.41
CA PRO A 46 -19.67 11.57 0.24
C PRO A 46 -19.53 10.24 0.99
N THR A 47 -20.61 9.67 1.53
CA THR A 47 -20.59 8.34 2.15
C THR A 47 -20.24 7.25 1.14
N ALA A 48 -20.92 7.23 -0.01
CA ALA A 48 -20.63 6.26 -1.07
C ALA A 48 -19.22 6.48 -1.66
N ARG A 49 -18.79 7.75 -1.81
CA ARG A 49 -17.43 8.08 -2.27
C ARG A 49 -16.37 7.56 -1.30
N LEU A 50 -16.60 7.71 0.01
CA LEU A 50 -15.70 7.20 1.04
C LEU A 50 -15.62 5.67 0.97
N GLN A 51 -16.76 4.97 0.91
CA GLN A 51 -16.77 3.51 0.81
C GLN A 51 -15.99 3.03 -0.42
N LEU A 52 -16.25 3.62 -1.60
CA LEU A 52 -15.53 3.25 -2.81
C LEU A 52 -14.03 3.54 -2.70
N ALA A 53 -13.62 4.62 -2.03
CA ALA A 53 -12.21 4.89 -1.79
C ALA A 53 -11.58 3.84 -0.85
N ILE A 54 -12.25 3.49 0.25
CA ILE A 54 -11.77 2.45 1.19
C ILE A 54 -11.64 1.08 0.51
N ASP A 55 -12.59 0.72 -0.35
CA ASP A 55 -12.55 -0.53 -1.14
C ASP A 55 -11.36 -0.60 -2.11
N ASN A 56 -10.78 0.56 -2.46
CA ASN A 56 -9.64 0.67 -3.37
C ASN A 56 -8.31 0.99 -2.67
N LEU A 57 -8.28 0.99 -1.33
CA LEU A 57 -7.02 1.01 -0.59
C LEU A 57 -6.21 -0.27 -0.85
N PRO A 58 -4.86 -0.20 -0.87
CA PRO A 58 -4.02 0.94 -0.51
C PRO A 58 -3.53 1.77 -1.73
N LEU A 59 -4.33 1.92 -2.80
CA LEU A 59 -3.89 2.75 -3.93
C LEU A 59 -3.67 4.21 -3.50
N PRO A 60 -2.59 4.89 -3.95
CA PRO A 60 -2.33 6.29 -3.57
C PRO A 60 -3.49 7.23 -3.91
N ALA A 61 -4.18 7.00 -5.04
CA ALA A 61 -5.36 7.77 -5.42
C ALA A 61 -6.55 7.51 -4.49
N ALA A 62 -6.71 6.30 -3.96
CA ALA A 62 -7.78 5.96 -3.05
C ALA A 62 -7.65 6.71 -1.71
N PHE A 63 -6.44 6.88 -1.16
CA PHE A 63 -6.23 7.74 0.00
C PHE A 63 -6.67 9.18 -0.24
N ARG A 64 -6.30 9.77 -1.38
CA ARG A 64 -6.70 11.14 -1.75
C ARG A 64 -8.21 11.28 -1.81
N GLU A 65 -8.87 10.32 -2.45
CA GLU A 65 -10.32 10.30 -2.60
C GLU A 65 -11.06 10.10 -1.27
N ALA A 66 -10.52 9.25 -0.38
CA ALA A 66 -11.06 9.08 0.97
C ALA A 66 -11.03 10.40 1.74
N LEU A 67 -9.91 11.14 1.74
CA LEU A 67 -9.84 12.44 2.41
C LEU A 67 -10.73 13.50 1.77
N ILE A 68 -10.99 13.44 0.45
CA ILE A 68 -11.98 14.33 -0.19
C ILE A 68 -13.37 14.05 0.35
N ALA A 69 -13.75 12.76 0.42
CA ALA A 69 -15.03 12.32 0.92
C ALA A 69 -15.22 12.67 2.42
N ILE A 70 -14.21 12.44 3.25
CA ILE A 70 -14.26 12.75 4.69
C ILE A 70 -14.42 14.25 4.94
N ARG A 71 -13.70 15.10 4.20
CA ARG A 71 -13.89 16.56 4.30
C ARG A 71 -15.32 16.99 3.95
N ALA A 72 -15.96 16.31 3.00
CA ALA A 72 -17.35 16.57 2.66
C ALA A 72 -18.29 16.13 3.80
N LEU A 73 -18.04 14.98 4.44
CA LEU A 73 -18.78 14.54 5.62
C LEU A 73 -18.64 15.53 6.78
N ILE A 74 -17.43 15.99 7.08
CA ILE A 74 -17.19 17.02 8.12
C ILE A 74 -17.99 18.28 7.83
N ARG A 75 -17.99 18.77 6.58
CA ARG A 75 -18.80 19.95 6.20
C ARG A 75 -20.30 19.73 6.41
N LEU A 76 -20.81 18.57 6.03
CA LEU A 76 -22.22 18.23 6.23
C LEU A 76 -22.59 18.19 7.72
N LYS A 77 -21.79 17.50 8.54
CA LYS A 77 -21.99 17.42 9.99
C LYS A 77 -21.92 18.80 10.65
N ARG A 78 -20.92 19.61 10.29
CA ARG A 78 -20.80 21.00 10.78
C ARG A 78 -22.00 21.86 10.42
N SER A 79 -22.54 21.73 9.20
CA SER A 79 -23.74 22.50 8.78
C SER A 79 -24.99 22.15 9.59
N LYS A 80 -25.00 20.99 10.25
CA LYS A 80 -26.07 20.49 11.10
C LYS A 80 -25.74 20.57 12.59
N SER A 81 -24.59 21.15 12.95
CA SER A 81 -24.07 21.16 14.33
C SER A 81 -23.91 19.77 14.96
N GLU A 82 -23.66 18.75 14.14
CA GLU A 82 -23.39 17.38 14.58
C GLU A 82 -21.90 17.21 14.96
N ILE A 83 -21.59 16.27 15.85
CA ILE A 83 -20.22 15.92 16.24
C ILE A 83 -19.51 15.21 15.08
N TYR A 84 -18.28 15.63 14.79
CA TYR A 84 -17.48 15.18 13.63
C TYR A 84 -16.05 14.74 14.00
N GLU A 85 -15.81 14.42 15.28
CA GLU A 85 -14.50 14.01 15.78
C GLU A 85 -14.03 12.68 15.16
N ASP A 86 -14.95 11.74 14.93
CA ASP A 86 -14.65 10.46 14.26
C ASP A 86 -14.13 10.67 12.84
N GLU A 87 -14.73 11.60 12.09
CA GLU A 87 -14.26 11.95 10.75
C GLU A 87 -12.87 12.59 10.77
N ILE A 88 -12.58 13.47 11.73
CA ILE A 88 -11.25 14.08 11.88
C ILE A 88 -10.22 13.01 12.24
N THR A 89 -10.58 12.09 13.13
CA THR A 89 -9.75 10.95 13.52
C THR A 89 -9.43 10.05 12.33
N LEU A 90 -10.44 9.68 11.54
CA LEU A 90 -10.25 8.87 10.33
C LEU A 90 -9.43 9.62 9.27
N LEU A 91 -9.67 10.92 9.08
CA LEU A 91 -8.91 11.77 8.15
C LEU A 91 -7.43 11.77 8.52
N TYR A 92 -7.12 11.97 9.81
CA TYR A 92 -5.75 11.96 10.31
C TYR A 92 -5.11 10.58 10.17
N PHE A 93 -5.82 9.52 10.55
CA PHE A 93 -5.35 8.14 10.44
C PHE A 93 -4.96 7.77 8.99
N LEU A 94 -5.80 8.10 8.01
CA LEU A 94 -5.50 7.84 6.61
C LEU A 94 -4.34 8.70 6.08
N ALA A 95 -4.22 9.95 6.53
CA ALA A 95 -3.08 10.80 6.20
C ALA A 95 -1.77 10.25 6.79
N ALA A 96 -1.81 9.74 8.02
CA ALA A 96 -0.71 9.08 8.69
C ALA A 96 -0.25 7.84 7.91
N ILE A 97 -1.16 6.93 7.55
CA ILE A 97 -0.84 5.74 6.74
C ILE A 97 -0.22 6.15 5.40
N HIS A 98 -0.78 7.17 4.72
CA HIS A 98 -0.23 7.63 3.45
C HIS A 98 1.19 8.20 3.57
N SER A 99 1.63 8.61 4.76
CA SER A 99 3.01 9.04 5.02
C SER A 99 4.00 7.89 5.27
N PHE A 100 3.52 6.64 5.31
CA PHE A 100 4.34 5.45 5.52
C PHE A 100 5.17 5.01 4.29
N PRO A 101 4.63 4.94 3.06
CA PRO A 101 5.44 4.54 1.91
C PRO A 101 6.40 5.66 1.49
N VAL A 102 7.64 5.30 1.16
CA VAL A 102 8.55 6.22 0.45
C VAL A 102 8.10 6.39 -1.02
N PRO A 103 8.41 7.50 -1.70
CA PRO A 103 8.06 7.67 -3.11
C PRO A 103 8.64 6.57 -4.00
N TYR A 104 9.88 6.15 -3.73
CA TYR A 104 10.60 5.15 -4.50
C TYR A 104 11.50 4.31 -3.58
N SER A 105 11.41 2.98 -3.71
CA SER A 105 12.25 2.03 -2.98
C SER A 105 13.54 1.80 -3.76
N GLU A 106 14.67 2.16 -3.15
CA GLU A 106 15.98 1.87 -3.73
C GLU A 106 16.33 0.38 -3.73
N VAL A 107 15.78 -0.38 -2.77
CA VAL A 107 16.02 -1.82 -2.63
C VAL A 107 15.27 -2.63 -3.69
N LEU A 108 14.04 -2.22 -4.02
CA LEU A 108 13.17 -2.90 -4.98
C LEU A 108 13.18 -2.27 -6.38
N LYS A 109 13.75 -1.05 -6.52
CA LYS A 109 13.77 -0.25 -7.75
C LYS A 109 12.38 0.00 -8.34
N GLU A 110 11.44 0.34 -7.48
CA GLU A 110 10.05 0.58 -7.83
C GLU A 110 9.37 1.57 -6.87
N PRO A 111 8.17 2.08 -7.19
CA PRO A 111 7.42 2.91 -6.26
C PRO A 111 7.15 2.22 -4.92
N GLY A 112 7.32 2.94 -3.82
CA GLY A 112 7.19 2.37 -2.48
C GLY A 112 5.77 1.90 -2.13
N PHE A 113 4.76 2.32 -2.89
CA PHE A 113 3.39 1.81 -2.72
C PHE A 113 3.30 0.28 -2.89
N ASN A 114 4.24 -0.35 -3.63
CA ASN A 114 4.27 -1.79 -3.81
C ASN A 114 4.57 -2.55 -2.50
N VAL A 115 5.31 -1.92 -1.58
CA VAL A 115 5.61 -2.47 -0.25
C VAL A 115 4.36 -2.44 0.63
N ILE A 116 3.69 -1.29 0.76
CA ILE A 116 2.46 -1.18 1.55
C ILE A 116 1.34 -2.08 1.03
N GLN A 117 1.24 -2.31 -0.29
CA GLN A 117 0.29 -3.27 -0.84
C GLN A 117 0.57 -4.73 -0.42
N SER A 118 1.80 -5.05 -0.03
CA SER A 118 2.16 -6.37 0.48
C SER A 118 1.96 -6.53 1.99
N MET A 119 1.69 -5.44 2.70
CA MET A 119 1.51 -5.42 4.16
C MET A 119 0.06 -5.69 4.55
N PRO A 120 -0.19 -6.48 5.61
CA PRO A 120 -1.53 -6.60 6.18
C PRO A 120 -2.05 -5.27 6.70
N GLY A 121 -3.34 -5.00 6.47
CA GLY A 121 -3.99 -3.80 7.00
C GLY A 121 -3.93 -3.73 8.53
N ASP A 122 -3.92 -4.87 9.19
CA ASP A 122 -3.79 -4.98 10.64
C ASP A 122 -2.48 -4.43 11.20
N VAL A 123 -1.40 -4.47 10.40
CA VAL A 123 -0.14 -3.82 10.76
C VAL A 123 -0.35 -2.32 10.99
N PHE A 124 -1.17 -1.66 10.17
CA PHE A 124 -1.43 -0.22 10.29
C PHE A 124 -2.45 0.12 11.36
N LYS A 125 -3.48 -0.72 11.55
CA LYS A 125 -4.46 -0.53 12.62
C LYS A 125 -3.83 -0.59 14.01
N ASN A 126 -2.77 -1.40 14.16
CA ASN A 126 -2.09 -1.62 15.43
C ASN A 126 -0.74 -0.90 15.54
N LEU A 127 -0.39 -0.06 14.56
CA LEU A 127 0.89 0.63 14.57
C LEU A 127 0.85 1.74 15.63
N PRO A 128 1.75 1.74 16.64
CA PRO A 128 1.68 2.71 17.71
C PRO A 128 2.20 4.07 17.23
N PHE A 129 1.36 5.09 17.30
CA PHE A 129 1.77 6.49 17.14
C PHE A 129 0.77 7.39 17.85
N THR A 130 1.24 8.58 18.25
CA THR A 130 0.38 9.61 18.82
C THR A 130 0.37 10.85 17.94
N TYR A 131 -0.70 11.65 18.05
CA TYR A 131 -0.74 12.97 17.40
C TYR A 131 0.41 13.86 17.88
N LYS A 132 0.78 13.78 19.16
CA LYS A 132 1.87 14.57 19.76
C LYS A 132 3.22 14.32 19.08
N GLU A 133 3.52 13.09 18.68
CA GLU A 133 4.80 12.71 18.07
C GLU A 133 4.79 12.80 16.53
N LEU A 134 3.68 12.40 15.90
CA LEU A 134 3.57 12.39 14.43
C LEU A 134 3.28 13.80 13.89
N GLY A 135 2.43 14.56 14.58
CA GLY A 135 1.99 15.90 14.19
C GLY A 135 1.34 15.93 12.80
N TYR A 136 1.35 17.09 12.14
CA TYR A 136 0.66 17.28 10.86
C TYR A 136 1.53 17.80 9.72
N GLU A 137 2.68 18.44 9.98
CA GLU A 137 3.44 19.18 8.96
C GLU A 137 3.92 18.32 7.79
N ASN A 138 4.33 17.08 8.06
CA ASN A 138 4.84 16.18 7.01
C ASN A 138 3.75 15.27 6.41
N LEU A 139 2.48 15.47 6.78
CA LEU A 139 1.35 14.69 6.26
C LEU A 139 0.78 15.37 5.01
N ILE A 140 1.39 15.11 3.86
CA ILE A 140 1.16 15.84 2.59
C ILE A 140 -0.29 15.85 2.09
N LEU A 141 -1.14 14.95 2.59
CA LEU A 141 -2.55 14.93 2.22
C LEU A 141 -3.42 15.87 3.04
N LEU A 142 -2.94 16.41 4.16
CA LEU A 142 -3.66 17.37 4.99
C LEU A 142 -3.65 18.76 4.34
N LYS A 143 -4.78 19.46 4.46
CA LYS A 143 -4.95 20.87 4.05
C LYS A 143 -4.93 21.78 5.28
N LYS A 144 -4.72 23.08 5.06
CA LYS A 144 -4.76 24.10 6.11
C LYS A 144 -6.02 24.03 6.99
N THR A 145 -7.18 23.73 6.38
CA THR A 145 -8.44 23.56 7.12
C THR A 145 -8.43 22.33 8.01
N ASP A 146 -7.83 21.24 7.55
CA ASP A 146 -7.75 20.00 8.34
C ASP A 146 -6.84 20.23 9.54
N ILE A 147 -5.67 20.86 9.32
CA ILE A 147 -4.73 21.25 10.38
C ILE A 147 -5.40 22.09 11.46
N LYS A 148 -6.21 23.09 11.07
CA LYS A 148 -6.97 23.89 12.02
C LYS A 148 -7.89 23.03 12.89
N PHE A 149 -8.60 22.07 12.31
CA PHE A 149 -9.47 21.18 13.07
C PHE A 149 -8.67 20.26 14.00
N LEU A 150 -7.53 19.73 13.55
CA LEU A 150 -6.65 18.92 14.40
C LEU A 150 -6.18 19.70 15.62
N ILE A 151 -5.77 20.96 15.44
CA ILE A 151 -5.34 21.83 16.55
C ILE A 151 -6.51 22.17 17.48
N GLU A 152 -7.70 22.43 16.92
CA GLU A 152 -8.90 22.71 17.72
C GLU A 152 -9.30 21.52 18.60
N LEU A 153 -9.20 20.29 18.08
CA LEU A 153 -9.57 19.08 18.81
C LEU A 153 -8.45 18.60 19.77
N TRP A 154 -7.19 18.66 19.35
CA TRP A 154 -6.08 17.96 20.04
C TRP A 154 -4.93 18.87 20.47
N GLY A 155 -5.00 20.17 20.19
CA GLY A 155 -3.94 21.14 20.47
C GLY A 155 -2.79 21.09 19.46
N GLU A 156 -1.71 21.82 19.76
CA GLU A 156 -0.48 21.72 18.98
C GLU A 156 0.29 20.43 19.36
N PRO A 157 0.83 19.70 18.38
CA PRO A 157 1.68 18.55 18.66
C PRO A 157 3.06 19.01 19.15
N GLU A 158 3.78 18.11 19.80
CA GLU A 158 5.12 18.39 20.33
C GLU A 158 6.20 18.23 19.24
N GLN A 159 5.92 17.40 18.23
CA GLN A 159 6.84 17.08 17.14
C GLN A 159 6.09 16.88 15.82
N HIS A 160 6.87 16.87 14.72
CA HIS A 160 6.38 16.56 13.39
C HIS A 160 7.27 15.51 12.72
N SER A 161 6.64 14.44 12.24
CA SER A 161 7.31 13.31 11.61
C SER A 161 6.45 12.69 10.52
N THR A 162 6.90 11.56 9.97
CA THR A 162 6.07 10.70 9.12
C THR A 162 5.98 9.33 9.75
N LEU A 163 4.94 8.57 9.40
CA LEU A 163 4.80 7.21 9.87
C LEU A 163 5.96 6.34 9.40
N ASN A 164 6.54 6.64 8.22
CA ASN A 164 7.78 6.01 7.76
C ASN A 164 8.96 6.25 8.70
N ARG A 165 9.16 7.50 9.16
CA ARG A 165 10.29 7.84 10.04
C ARG A 165 10.16 7.19 11.40
N ILE A 166 8.95 7.19 11.98
CA ILE A 166 8.69 6.55 13.29
C ILE A 166 8.89 5.03 13.18
N HIS A 167 8.39 4.41 12.11
CA HIS A 167 8.36 2.96 11.93
C HIS A 167 9.25 2.47 10.79
N ASN A 168 10.43 3.07 10.61
CA ASN A 168 11.30 2.77 9.47
C ASN A 168 11.81 1.32 9.49
N HIS A 169 11.97 0.75 10.69
CA HIS A 169 12.34 -0.65 10.86
C HIS A 169 11.34 -1.59 10.16
N LEU A 170 10.04 -1.31 10.32
CA LEU A 170 8.95 -2.08 9.74
C LEU A 170 8.89 -1.92 8.21
N TRP A 171 9.14 -0.70 7.72
CA TRP A 171 9.32 -0.45 6.29
C TRP A 171 10.40 -1.37 5.71
N ARG A 172 11.59 -1.37 6.32
CA ARG A 172 12.74 -2.18 5.86
C ARG A 172 12.43 -3.67 5.88
N GLU A 173 11.76 -4.14 6.93
CA GLU A 173 11.35 -5.55 7.06
C GLU A 173 10.49 -5.98 5.86
N TYR A 174 9.41 -5.24 5.57
CA TYR A 174 8.50 -5.58 4.47
C TYR A 174 9.12 -5.37 3.09
N GLU A 175 9.98 -4.36 2.93
CA GLU A 175 10.74 -4.14 1.71
C GLU A 175 11.64 -5.35 1.38
N LEU A 176 12.38 -5.85 2.38
CA LEU A 176 13.23 -7.04 2.23
C LEU A 176 12.42 -8.33 2.05
N LYS A 177 11.31 -8.46 2.76
CA LYS A 177 10.39 -9.59 2.62
C LYS A 177 9.83 -9.66 1.20
N LEU A 178 9.38 -8.53 0.65
CA LEU A 178 8.88 -8.46 -0.71
C LEU A 178 9.97 -8.78 -1.75
N LYS A 179 11.21 -8.31 -1.53
CA LYS A 179 12.36 -8.65 -2.37
C LYS A 179 12.59 -10.16 -2.41
N THR A 180 12.61 -10.80 -1.24
CA THR A 180 12.80 -12.25 -1.10
C THR A 180 11.69 -13.04 -1.79
N LEU A 181 10.43 -12.66 -1.58
CA LEU A 181 9.27 -13.32 -2.21
C LEU A 181 9.33 -13.24 -3.74
N ARG A 182 9.78 -12.12 -4.30
CA ARG A 182 9.93 -11.95 -5.75
C ARG A 182 11.08 -12.77 -6.30
N TYR A 183 12.20 -12.83 -5.60
CA TYR A 183 13.31 -13.68 -5.96
C TYR A 183 12.90 -15.15 -6.03
N ILE A 184 12.19 -15.66 -5.01
CA ILE A 184 11.67 -17.03 -4.98
C ILE A 184 10.75 -17.29 -6.17
N ARG A 185 9.76 -16.40 -6.39
CA ARG A 185 8.81 -16.55 -7.52
C ARG A 185 9.51 -16.56 -8.88
N HIS A 186 10.47 -15.67 -9.08
CA HIS A 186 11.23 -15.61 -10.33
C HIS A 186 12.03 -16.89 -10.55
N LYS A 187 12.65 -17.44 -9.49
CA LYS A 187 13.36 -18.71 -9.55
C LYS A 187 12.43 -19.88 -9.90
N GLU A 188 11.28 -19.98 -9.24
CA GLU A 188 10.28 -21.02 -9.52
C GLU A 188 9.76 -20.95 -10.97
N GLN A 189 9.52 -19.74 -11.48
CA GLN A 189 9.13 -19.53 -12.88
C GLN A 189 10.21 -19.99 -13.86
N LEU A 190 11.47 -19.64 -13.58
CA LEU A 190 12.61 -20.06 -14.40
C LEU A 190 12.78 -21.58 -14.38
N ASP A 191 12.68 -22.21 -13.20
CA ASP A 191 12.78 -23.67 -13.06
C ASP A 191 11.66 -24.39 -13.81
N SER A 192 10.43 -23.86 -13.76
CA SER A 192 9.29 -24.37 -14.54
C SER A 192 9.54 -24.25 -16.05
N TYR A 193 10.01 -23.09 -16.52
CA TYR A 193 10.34 -22.87 -17.93
C TYR A 193 11.46 -23.80 -18.40
N LEU A 194 12.52 -23.96 -17.61
CA LEU A 194 13.62 -24.88 -17.90
C LEU A 194 13.15 -26.35 -17.92
N LYS A 195 12.12 -26.72 -17.16
CA LYS A 195 11.51 -28.05 -17.23
C LYS A 195 10.68 -28.23 -18.51
N MET A 196 9.93 -27.21 -18.94
CA MET A 196 9.17 -27.23 -20.19
C MET A 196 10.07 -27.30 -21.44
N LEU A 197 11.25 -26.67 -21.39
CA LEU A 197 12.25 -26.73 -22.46
C LEU A 197 13.03 -28.05 -22.52
N LYS A 198 12.82 -28.97 -21.56
CA LYS A 198 13.44 -30.31 -21.53
C LYS A 198 12.39 -31.39 -21.82
N PRO A 199 12.02 -31.68 -23.08
CA PRO A 199 11.50 -33.00 -23.37
C PRO A 199 12.61 -34.01 -23.05
N GLU A 200 12.25 -35.17 -22.51
CA GLU A 200 13.19 -36.22 -22.08
C GLU A 200 14.14 -36.60 -23.23
N GLY A 201 15.38 -36.09 -23.20
CA GLY A 201 16.41 -36.41 -24.19
C GLY A 201 17.53 -35.36 -24.27
N ASP A 202 18.73 -35.75 -23.85
CA ASP A 202 20.03 -35.17 -24.21
C ASP A 202 20.42 -33.75 -23.73
N LEU A 203 20.91 -33.67 -22.49
CA LEU A 203 21.75 -32.57 -22.00
C LEU A 203 23.26 -32.87 -21.99
N LYS A 204 23.72 -33.85 -22.78
CA LYS A 204 25.17 -34.05 -22.97
C LYS A 204 25.81 -33.13 -24.00
N GLN A 205 25.04 -32.38 -24.82
CA GLN A 205 25.62 -31.64 -25.95
C GLN A 205 25.59 -30.10 -25.89
N LEU A 206 24.94 -29.47 -24.91
CA LEU A 206 24.96 -28.00 -24.83
C LEU A 206 25.58 -27.55 -23.52
N GLY A 207 26.86 -27.12 -23.58
CA GLY A 207 27.65 -26.50 -22.51
C GLY A 207 27.09 -25.18 -21.94
N ILE A 208 25.79 -24.98 -22.03
CA ILE A 208 25.01 -23.82 -21.60
C ILE A 208 24.59 -23.99 -20.13
N VAL A 209 24.30 -25.22 -19.68
CA VAL A 209 23.87 -25.49 -18.29
C VAL A 209 24.94 -25.13 -17.26
N GLY A 210 26.22 -25.35 -17.59
CA GLY A 210 27.35 -24.94 -16.76
C GLY A 210 27.47 -23.43 -16.59
N ARG A 211 27.17 -22.65 -17.65
CA ARG A 211 27.27 -21.18 -17.63
C ARG A 211 26.12 -20.52 -16.86
N ILE A 212 24.91 -21.08 -16.94
CA ILE A 212 23.75 -20.59 -16.19
C ILE A 212 23.90 -20.83 -14.68
N ASN A 213 24.38 -22.01 -14.27
CA ASN A 213 24.61 -22.30 -12.86
C ASN A 213 25.73 -21.43 -12.25
N VAL A 214 26.77 -21.10 -13.02
CA VAL A 214 27.82 -20.17 -12.59
C VAL A 214 27.27 -18.74 -12.46
N ALA A 215 26.42 -18.28 -13.38
CA ALA A 215 25.80 -16.96 -13.31
C ALA A 215 24.82 -16.81 -12.13
N ILE A 216 24.03 -17.85 -11.83
CA ILE A 216 23.10 -17.87 -10.68
C ILE A 216 23.88 -17.92 -9.35
N SER A 217 24.99 -18.66 -9.29
CA SER A 217 25.87 -18.71 -8.12
C SER A 217 26.59 -17.38 -7.88
N ALA A 218 27.05 -16.72 -8.94
CA ALA A 218 27.67 -15.40 -8.87
C ALA A 218 26.68 -14.33 -8.38
N ALA A 219 25.45 -14.31 -8.93
CA ALA A 219 24.40 -13.38 -8.49
C ALA A 219 24.00 -13.59 -7.02
N SER A 220 23.95 -14.84 -6.56
CA SER A 220 23.66 -15.15 -5.15
C SER A 220 24.76 -14.66 -4.21
N LYS A 221 26.05 -14.81 -4.57
CA LYS A 221 27.17 -14.35 -3.74
C LYS A 221 27.25 -12.82 -3.61
N THR A 222 26.78 -12.07 -4.60
CA THR A 222 26.76 -10.60 -4.57
C THR A 222 25.62 -10.04 -3.71
N ILE A 223 24.53 -10.78 -3.54
CA ILE A 223 23.34 -10.34 -2.77
C ILE A 223 23.52 -10.52 -1.25
N PHE A 224 24.38 -11.44 -0.80
CA PHE A 224 24.60 -11.76 0.62
C PHE A 224 25.87 -11.16 1.24
N ARG A 225 26.57 -10.24 0.54
CA ARG A 225 27.63 -9.42 1.13
C ARG A 225 27.13 -7.99 1.29
N HIS A 226 26.46 -7.70 2.40
CA HIS A 226 26.44 -6.41 3.12
C HIS A 226 25.80 -6.63 4.48
#